data_AF-A0A354UAA0-F1
#
_entry.id   AF-A0A354UAA0-F1
#
_cell.length_a   1.000
_cell.length_b   1.000
_cell.length_c   1.000
_cell.angle_alpha   90.00
_cell.angle_beta   90.00
_cell.angle_gamma   90.00
#
_symmetry.space_group_name_H-M   'P 1'
#
loop_
_entity.id
_entity.type
_entity.pdbx_description
1 polymer ?
#
loop_
_entity_poly.entity_id
_entity_poly.type
_entity_poly.pdbx_seq_one_letter_code
_entity_poly.pdbx_strand_id
1 'polypeptide(L)'
;MNITPELRKALDAAWKQLTQILFCEKTNLIYDYVGSLDEHRFDFLPTAQEVQLGYPNNKGYSTGMEDSMICGGTALDLCIRRAKLFPETTEECRTFAQKLFKGLELCATVHGRNGYIVRSVSPRDGKSCYTCSSRDQMTFWIWGLWNYYNSGLVSENERKRIVELVVMLAERSEKEVVPENDYCILTLDGYPNILNKLANVPPHEILRLLMFYSTAYALTGNEHWKQLYDALIEPAIRRAAEPKENWNHFELSQFLISLALCNELDPRPEFVEISRTIAGITEKMLCEKYLPELEQWTGSWYCPARPWRESRRMHVMQAANG
;
A
#
# COMPACT_ATOMS: atom_id res chain seq x y z
N MET A 1 -0.30 8.21 -25.85
CA MET A 1 0.45 6.95 -26.03
C MET A 1 -0.20 6.18 -27.17
N ASN A 2 0.55 5.73 -28.17
CA ASN A 2 -0.01 4.89 -29.24
C ASN A 2 -0.05 3.44 -28.73
N ILE A 3 -1.24 2.86 -28.57
CA ILE A 3 -1.41 1.51 -28.01
C ILE A 3 -1.40 0.51 -29.16
N THR A 4 -0.30 -0.21 -29.32
CA THR A 4 -0.20 -1.26 -30.34
C THR A 4 -1.05 -2.48 -29.95
N PRO A 5 -1.46 -3.34 -30.91
CA PRO A 5 -2.16 -4.58 -30.62
C PRO A 5 -1.41 -5.49 -29.62
N GLU A 6 -0.08 -5.55 -29.73
CA GLU A 6 0.79 -6.35 -28.86
C GLU A 6 0.78 -5.80 -27.44
N LEU A 7 0.88 -4.47 -27.29
CA LEU A 7 0.79 -3.82 -26.00
C LEU A 7 -0.59 -4.01 -25.37
N ARG A 8 -1.67 -3.87 -26.15
CA ARG A 8 -3.04 -4.13 -25.65
C ARG A 8 -3.17 -5.55 -25.13
N LYS A 9 -2.67 -6.55 -25.88
CA LYS A 9 -2.67 -7.96 -25.46
C LYS A 9 -1.90 -8.17 -24.15
N ALA A 10 -0.74 -7.54 -23.99
CA ALA A 10 0.05 -7.62 -22.76
C ALA A 10 -0.68 -7.00 -21.57
N LEU A 11 -1.29 -5.81 -21.75
CA LEU A 11 -2.08 -5.14 -20.73
C LEU A 11 -3.30 -5.97 -20.30
N ASP A 12 -3.99 -6.60 -21.25
CA ASP A 12 -5.14 -7.46 -20.96
C ASP A 12 -4.74 -8.77 -20.27
N ALA A 13 -3.56 -9.31 -20.56
CA ALA A 13 -3.01 -10.47 -19.86
C ALA A 13 -2.66 -10.12 -18.40
N ALA A 14 -1.99 -9.00 -18.16
CA ALA A 14 -1.69 -8.51 -16.81
C ALA A 14 -2.98 -8.23 -16.00
N TRP A 15 -3.99 -7.64 -16.64
CA TRP A 15 -5.29 -7.42 -16.02
C TRP A 15 -5.97 -8.73 -15.59
N LYS A 16 -5.93 -9.77 -16.44
CA LYS A 16 -6.46 -11.10 -16.09
C LYS A 16 -5.67 -11.74 -14.94
N GLN A 17 -4.35 -11.64 -14.93
CA GLN A 17 -3.54 -12.15 -13.83
C GLN A 17 -3.93 -11.50 -12.49
N LEU A 18 -4.07 -10.19 -12.48
CA LEU A 18 -4.49 -9.45 -11.30
C LEU A 18 -5.89 -9.86 -10.81
N THR A 19 -6.87 -9.82 -11.72
CA THR A 19 -8.29 -9.97 -11.38
C THR A 19 -8.76 -11.42 -11.20
N GLN A 20 -8.10 -12.39 -11.83
CA GLN A 20 -8.54 -13.79 -11.83
C GLN A 20 -7.63 -14.71 -11.01
N ILE A 21 -6.34 -14.37 -10.88
CA ILE A 21 -5.36 -15.24 -10.21
C ILE A 21 -5.06 -14.71 -8.80
N LEU A 22 -4.59 -13.46 -8.70
CA LEU A 22 -4.12 -12.88 -7.43
C LEU A 22 -5.24 -12.35 -6.55
N PHE A 23 -6.39 -12.01 -7.14
CA PHE A 23 -7.56 -11.53 -6.42
C PHE A 23 -8.34 -12.68 -5.75
N CYS A 24 -8.73 -12.45 -4.49
CA CYS A 24 -9.57 -13.37 -3.73
C CYS A 24 -10.95 -12.76 -3.46
N GLU A 25 -11.99 -13.34 -4.04
CA GLU A 25 -13.39 -12.92 -3.86
C GLU A 25 -13.86 -12.99 -2.39
N LYS A 26 -13.27 -13.87 -1.56
CA LYS A 26 -13.68 -14.02 -0.15
C LYS A 26 -13.36 -12.80 0.69
N THR A 27 -12.25 -12.13 0.43
CA THR A 27 -11.79 -10.96 1.19
C THR A 27 -11.79 -9.68 0.36
N ASN A 28 -11.99 -9.80 -0.95
CA ASN A 28 -11.81 -8.73 -1.93
C ASN A 28 -10.40 -8.12 -1.90
N LEU A 29 -9.38 -8.93 -1.61
CA LEU A 29 -7.98 -8.52 -1.56
C LEU A 29 -7.18 -9.15 -2.69
N ILE A 30 -6.09 -8.47 -3.06
CA ILE A 30 -5.02 -9.03 -3.88
C ILE A 30 -3.94 -9.56 -2.93
N TYR A 31 -3.55 -10.81 -3.10
CA TYR A 31 -2.48 -11.45 -2.34
C TYR A 31 -1.20 -11.49 -3.18
N ASP A 32 -0.06 -11.60 -2.50
CA ASP A 32 1.26 -11.37 -3.11
C ASP A 32 1.62 -12.43 -4.16
N TYR A 33 1.19 -13.67 -3.92
CA TYR A 33 1.43 -14.80 -4.82
C TYR A 33 0.43 -15.94 -4.57
N VAL A 34 0.48 -16.93 -5.47
CA VAL A 34 -0.34 -18.15 -5.39
C VAL A 34 0.53 -19.39 -5.26
N GLY A 35 0.03 -20.40 -4.53
CA GLY A 35 0.70 -21.70 -4.37
C GLY A 35 0.35 -22.73 -5.45
N SER A 36 -0.76 -22.51 -6.17
CA SER A 36 -1.22 -23.28 -7.34
C SER A 36 -1.99 -22.35 -8.29
N LEU A 37 -2.45 -22.86 -9.45
CA LEU A 37 -3.28 -22.10 -10.40
C LEU A 37 -4.77 -22.52 -10.39
N ASP A 38 -5.13 -23.43 -9.49
CA ASP A 38 -6.49 -23.97 -9.35
C ASP A 38 -7.26 -23.24 -8.22
N GLU A 39 -8.37 -23.82 -7.79
CA GLU A 39 -9.19 -23.31 -6.68
C GLU A 39 -8.46 -23.33 -5.33
N HIS A 40 -7.40 -24.13 -5.17
CA HIS A 40 -6.60 -24.27 -3.95
C HIS A 40 -5.44 -23.26 -3.88
N ARG A 41 -5.40 -22.28 -4.81
CA ARG A 41 -4.29 -21.33 -4.96
C ARG A 41 -3.89 -20.54 -3.72
N PHE A 42 -4.78 -20.43 -2.74
CA PHE A 42 -4.55 -19.74 -1.45
C PHE A 42 -4.47 -20.69 -0.24
N ASP A 43 -4.49 -22.01 -0.44
CA ASP A 43 -4.45 -23.00 0.65
C ASP A 43 -3.11 -23.05 1.38
N PHE A 44 -2.06 -22.44 0.82
CA PHE A 44 -0.77 -22.30 1.48
C PHE A 44 -0.76 -21.18 2.55
N LEU A 45 -1.71 -20.22 2.48
CA LEU A 45 -1.74 -19.07 3.39
C LEU A 45 -1.82 -19.52 4.86
N PRO A 46 -1.32 -18.71 5.80
CA PRO A 46 -1.43 -18.97 7.24
C PRO A 46 -2.85 -19.34 7.68
N THR A 47 -2.94 -20.28 8.62
CA THR A 47 -4.18 -20.59 9.35
C THR A 47 -4.50 -19.49 10.35
N ALA A 48 -5.75 -19.40 10.81
CA ALA A 48 -6.14 -18.43 11.84
C ALA A 48 -5.28 -18.56 13.11
N GLN A 49 -4.95 -19.79 13.50
CA GLN A 49 -4.07 -20.06 14.66
C GLN A 49 -2.65 -19.55 14.43
N GLU A 50 -2.08 -19.77 13.25
CA GLU A 50 -0.73 -19.27 12.94
C GLU A 50 -0.68 -17.74 12.90
N VAL A 51 -1.71 -17.10 12.34
CA VAL A 51 -1.83 -15.64 12.35
C VAL A 51 -1.93 -15.13 13.79
N GLN A 52 -2.75 -15.76 14.63
CA GLN A 52 -2.89 -15.40 16.05
C GLN A 52 -1.57 -15.55 16.83
N LEU A 53 -0.77 -16.57 16.50
CA LEU A 53 0.55 -16.79 17.10
C LEU A 53 1.64 -15.87 16.52
N GLY A 54 1.33 -15.08 15.50
CA GLY A 54 2.34 -14.29 14.78
C GLY A 54 3.38 -15.19 14.09
N TYR A 55 2.98 -16.37 13.62
CA TYR A 55 3.85 -17.32 12.93
C TYR A 55 3.75 -17.16 11.40
N PRO A 56 4.87 -17.22 10.65
CA PRO A 56 6.25 -17.35 11.11
C PRO A 56 6.85 -16.05 11.65
N ASN A 57 6.17 -14.92 11.45
CA ASN A 57 6.50 -13.63 12.03
C ASN A 57 5.22 -12.78 12.18
N ASN A 58 5.26 -11.83 13.10
CA ASN A 58 4.10 -10.98 13.43
C ASN A 58 3.73 -9.94 12.36
N LYS A 59 4.44 -9.91 11.21
CA LYS A 59 4.17 -9.02 10.08
C LYS A 59 3.53 -9.75 8.90
N GLY A 60 3.46 -11.08 8.93
CA GLY A 60 3.03 -11.88 7.78
C GLY A 60 4.03 -11.93 6.62
N TYR A 61 5.27 -11.49 6.82
CA TYR A 61 6.28 -11.50 5.75
C TYR A 61 6.53 -12.89 5.18
N SER A 62 6.65 -12.94 3.87
CA SER A 62 6.82 -14.13 3.04
C SER A 62 5.68 -15.13 3.11
N THR A 63 4.55 -14.79 3.74
CA THR A 63 3.41 -15.73 3.87
C THR A 63 2.39 -15.61 2.74
N GLY A 64 2.56 -14.62 1.86
CA GLY A 64 1.57 -14.25 0.85
C GLY A 64 0.46 -13.33 1.36
N MET A 65 0.56 -12.84 2.61
CA MET A 65 -0.35 -11.87 3.24
C MET A 65 0.32 -10.52 3.56
N GLU A 66 1.43 -10.18 2.90
CA GLU A 66 2.31 -9.09 3.34
C GLU A 66 1.97 -7.71 2.76
N ASP A 67 1.46 -7.64 1.52
CA ASP A 67 1.33 -6.37 0.78
C ASP A 67 -0.06 -6.13 0.15
N SER A 68 -1.14 -6.68 0.71
CA SER A 68 -2.48 -6.48 0.12
C SER A 68 -2.92 -5.00 0.05
N MET A 69 -2.45 -4.12 0.94
CA MET A 69 -2.77 -2.68 0.85
C MET A 69 -1.98 -1.97 -0.25
N ILE A 70 -0.71 -2.35 -0.45
CA ILE A 70 0.11 -1.85 -1.56
C ILE A 70 -0.51 -2.27 -2.90
N CYS A 71 -0.84 -3.56 -3.03
CA CYS A 71 -1.48 -4.10 -4.23
C CYS A 71 -2.86 -3.48 -4.45
N GLY A 72 -3.70 -3.40 -3.40
CA GLY A 72 -5.06 -2.87 -3.50
C GLY A 72 -5.09 -1.37 -3.84
N GLY A 73 -4.27 -0.55 -3.19
CA GLY A 73 -4.16 0.87 -3.49
C GLY A 73 -3.68 1.15 -4.91
N THR A 74 -2.70 0.38 -5.39
CA THR A 74 -2.22 0.44 -6.78
C THR A 74 -3.25 -0.05 -7.78
N ALA A 75 -3.98 -1.11 -7.46
CA ALA A 75 -5.01 -1.66 -8.34
C ALA A 75 -6.22 -0.72 -8.50
N LEU A 76 -6.54 0.10 -7.49
CA LEU A 76 -7.54 1.16 -7.64
C LEU A 76 -7.13 2.17 -8.71
N ASP A 77 -5.88 2.68 -8.65
CA ASP A 77 -5.35 3.58 -9.68
C ASP A 77 -5.31 2.91 -11.07
N LEU A 78 -4.98 1.62 -11.12
CA LEU A 78 -5.03 0.85 -12.36
C LEU A 78 -6.44 0.78 -12.96
N CYS A 79 -7.49 0.59 -12.14
CA CYS A 79 -8.88 0.60 -12.63
C CYS A 79 -9.22 1.95 -13.28
N ILE A 80 -8.81 3.06 -12.65
CA ILE A 80 -9.06 4.42 -13.14
C ILE A 80 -8.35 4.63 -14.48
N ARG A 81 -7.07 4.27 -14.56
CA ARG A 81 -6.27 4.40 -15.78
C ARG A 81 -6.80 3.51 -16.91
N ARG A 82 -7.17 2.27 -16.61
CA ARG A 82 -7.72 1.32 -17.59
C ARG A 82 -9.02 1.84 -18.17
N ALA A 83 -9.97 2.29 -17.34
CA ALA A 83 -11.22 2.90 -17.81
C ALA A 83 -10.99 4.14 -18.67
N LYS A 84 -9.99 4.97 -18.33
CA LYS A 84 -9.64 6.17 -19.10
C LYS A 84 -9.02 5.83 -20.47
N LEU A 85 -8.16 4.82 -20.53
CA LEU A 85 -7.51 4.38 -21.78
C LEU A 85 -8.46 3.57 -22.67
N PHE A 86 -9.37 2.80 -22.05
CA PHE A 86 -10.27 1.86 -22.70
C PHE A 86 -11.70 2.06 -22.16
N PRO A 87 -12.45 3.05 -22.67
CA PRO A 87 -13.77 3.41 -22.15
C PRO A 87 -14.77 2.24 -22.12
N GLU A 88 -14.62 1.26 -23.02
CA GLU A 88 -15.43 0.04 -23.05
C GLU A 88 -15.28 -0.84 -21.79
N THR A 89 -14.19 -0.66 -21.03
CA THR A 89 -13.90 -1.39 -19.79
C THR A 89 -14.40 -0.69 -18.53
N THR A 90 -15.07 0.46 -18.66
CA THR A 90 -15.44 1.31 -17.52
C THR A 90 -16.27 0.57 -16.46
N GLU A 91 -17.26 -0.23 -16.87
CA GLU A 91 -18.13 -0.92 -15.92
C GLU A 91 -17.44 -2.10 -15.22
N GLU A 92 -16.56 -2.81 -15.96
CA GLU A 92 -15.68 -3.84 -15.39
C GLU A 92 -14.75 -3.22 -14.34
N CYS A 93 -14.10 -2.10 -14.69
CA CYS A 93 -13.21 -1.37 -13.79
C CYS A 93 -13.94 -0.81 -12.57
N ARG A 94 -15.18 -0.30 -12.75
CA ARG A 94 -16.03 0.15 -11.65
C ARG A 94 -16.31 -0.99 -10.70
N THR A 95 -16.84 -2.11 -11.21
CA THR A 95 -17.18 -3.28 -10.41
C THR A 95 -15.98 -3.80 -9.64
N PHE A 96 -14.80 -3.89 -10.29
CA PHE A 96 -13.59 -4.35 -9.63
C PHE A 96 -13.07 -3.36 -8.58
N ALA A 97 -13.10 -2.05 -8.86
CA ALA A 97 -12.71 -1.02 -7.89
C ALA A 97 -13.60 -1.03 -6.63
N GLN A 98 -14.91 -1.24 -6.78
CA GLN A 98 -15.82 -1.39 -5.65
C GLN A 98 -15.49 -2.62 -4.79
N LYS A 99 -15.09 -3.73 -5.41
CA LYS A 99 -14.59 -4.90 -4.67
C LYS A 99 -13.30 -4.56 -3.92
N LEU A 100 -12.31 -3.99 -4.60
CA LEU A 100 -11.04 -3.59 -3.99
C LEU A 100 -11.27 -2.67 -2.78
N PHE A 101 -12.17 -1.68 -2.91
CA PHE A 101 -12.53 -0.80 -1.80
C PHE A 101 -13.07 -1.57 -0.59
N LYS A 102 -13.95 -2.55 -0.79
CA LYS A 102 -14.43 -3.42 0.31
C LYS A 102 -13.30 -4.17 1.00
N GLY A 103 -12.29 -4.64 0.26
CA GLY A 103 -11.12 -5.29 0.84
C GLY A 103 -10.24 -4.33 1.64
N LEU A 104 -9.97 -3.14 1.09
CA LEU A 104 -9.22 -2.09 1.79
C LEU A 104 -9.95 -1.61 3.06
N GLU A 105 -11.28 -1.52 3.02
CA GLU A 105 -12.11 -1.23 4.20
C GLU A 105 -12.06 -2.36 5.22
N LEU A 106 -12.14 -3.62 4.78
CA LEU A 106 -12.05 -4.78 5.67
C LEU A 106 -10.74 -4.74 6.46
N CYS A 107 -9.62 -4.44 5.79
CA CYS A 107 -8.31 -4.27 6.43
C CYS A 107 -8.21 -3.10 7.42
N ALA A 108 -9.12 -2.12 7.36
CA ALA A 108 -9.15 -1.01 8.31
C ALA A 108 -10.12 -1.24 9.48
N THR A 109 -11.05 -2.20 9.35
CA THR A 109 -12.21 -2.30 10.25
C THR A 109 -12.32 -3.66 10.97
N VAL A 110 -11.85 -4.75 10.38
CA VAL A 110 -12.14 -6.11 10.88
C VAL A 110 -11.61 -6.40 12.28
N HIS A 111 -10.53 -5.73 12.68
CA HIS A 111 -9.90 -5.86 14.01
C HIS A 111 -10.53 -4.94 15.07
N GLY A 112 -11.51 -4.10 14.70
CA GLY A 112 -12.24 -3.24 15.65
C GLY A 112 -11.43 -2.07 16.24
N ARG A 113 -10.31 -1.69 15.62
CA ARG A 113 -9.45 -0.59 16.08
C ARG A 113 -9.42 0.55 15.07
N ASN A 114 -10.29 1.54 15.25
CA ASN A 114 -10.47 2.67 14.33
C ASN A 114 -9.13 3.33 13.96
N GLY A 115 -8.90 3.55 12.66
CA GLY A 115 -7.71 4.24 12.16
C GLY A 115 -6.44 3.40 12.13
N TYR A 116 -6.51 2.12 12.52
CA TYR A 116 -5.44 1.16 12.27
C TYR A 116 -5.74 0.40 10.98
N ILE A 117 -4.72 0.15 10.15
CA ILE A 117 -4.87 -0.54 8.87
C ILE A 117 -3.94 -1.75 8.90
N VAL A 118 -4.48 -2.96 8.82
CA VAL A 118 -3.64 -4.17 8.70
C VAL A 118 -3.19 -4.42 7.26
N ARG A 119 -2.11 -5.17 7.09
CA ARG A 119 -1.56 -5.55 5.77
C ARG A 119 -2.54 -6.31 4.90
N SER A 120 -3.22 -7.29 5.52
CA SER A 120 -4.09 -8.24 4.84
C SER A 120 -5.00 -8.94 5.87
N VAL A 121 -6.02 -9.65 5.39
CA VAL A 121 -6.98 -10.40 6.20
C VAL A 121 -7.09 -11.81 5.62
N SER A 122 -7.05 -12.84 6.47
CA SER A 122 -7.03 -14.23 6.01
C SER A 122 -8.33 -14.61 5.28
N PRO A 123 -8.24 -15.27 4.10
CA PRO A 123 -9.43 -15.71 3.38
C PRO A 123 -10.04 -16.99 3.96
N ARG A 124 -9.43 -17.57 5.00
CA ARG A 124 -9.92 -18.78 5.68
C ARG A 124 -11.10 -18.48 6.59
N ASP A 125 -11.08 -17.33 7.27
CA ASP A 125 -12.09 -16.93 8.24
C ASP A 125 -12.61 -15.50 8.04
N GLY A 126 -12.03 -14.74 7.10
CA GLY A 126 -12.42 -13.37 6.78
C GLY A 126 -12.12 -12.36 7.89
N LYS A 127 -11.30 -12.72 8.90
CA LYS A 127 -11.05 -11.85 10.07
C LYS A 127 -9.63 -11.89 10.63
N SER A 128 -8.93 -13.01 10.51
CA SER A 128 -7.59 -13.14 11.09
C SER A 128 -6.60 -12.23 10.36
N CYS A 129 -5.88 -11.41 11.09
CA CYS A 129 -4.86 -10.49 10.57
C CYS A 129 -3.66 -10.42 11.51
N TYR A 130 -2.47 -10.19 10.96
CA TYR A 130 -1.25 -10.03 11.74
C TYR A 130 -1.27 -8.69 12.50
N THR A 131 -0.66 -8.66 13.69
CA THR A 131 -0.73 -7.50 14.58
C THR A 131 0.03 -6.30 14.04
N CYS A 132 1.13 -6.53 13.30
CA CYS A 132 2.00 -5.48 12.79
C CYS A 132 1.63 -5.08 11.36
N SER A 133 1.38 -3.78 11.18
CA SER A 133 1.21 -3.16 9.87
C SER A 133 2.56 -2.71 9.30
N SER A 134 2.52 -1.76 8.37
CA SER A 134 3.64 -0.91 8.03
C SER A 134 3.13 0.39 7.43
N ARG A 135 3.90 1.45 7.65
CA ARG A 135 3.63 2.78 7.12
C ARG A 135 3.58 2.82 5.58
N ASP A 136 4.25 1.89 4.87
CA ASP A 136 4.14 1.78 3.41
C ASP A 136 2.76 1.28 2.96
N GLN A 137 2.17 0.33 3.69
CA GLN A 137 0.79 -0.12 3.50
C GLN A 137 -0.17 1.06 3.62
N MET A 138 -0.01 1.86 4.68
CA MET A 138 -0.84 3.04 4.93
C MET A 138 -0.65 4.10 3.84
N THR A 139 0.56 4.25 3.31
CA THR A 139 0.90 5.18 2.20
C THR A 139 0.12 4.82 0.94
N PHE A 140 0.15 3.55 0.52
CA PHE A 140 -0.59 3.12 -0.67
C PHE A 140 -2.09 3.05 -0.44
N TRP A 141 -2.52 2.71 0.77
CA TRP A 141 -3.93 2.70 1.15
C TRP A 141 -4.52 4.11 1.01
N ILE A 142 -3.89 5.13 1.62
CA ILE A 142 -4.43 6.50 1.55
C ILE A 142 -4.34 7.08 0.14
N TRP A 143 -3.24 6.85 -0.58
CA TRP A 143 -3.08 7.31 -1.96
C TRP A 143 -4.10 6.66 -2.91
N GLY A 144 -4.32 5.34 -2.78
CA GLY A 144 -5.32 4.62 -3.56
C GLY A 144 -6.75 5.10 -3.28
N LEU A 145 -7.08 5.32 -2.00
CA LEU A 145 -8.38 5.86 -1.62
C LEU A 145 -8.58 7.31 -2.10
N TRP A 146 -7.55 8.15 -2.05
CA TRP A 146 -7.61 9.51 -2.59
C TRP A 146 -7.91 9.51 -4.09
N ASN A 147 -7.19 8.69 -4.87
CA ASN A 147 -7.42 8.59 -6.31
C ASN A 147 -8.81 8.02 -6.62
N TYR A 148 -9.24 7.00 -5.89
CA TYR A 148 -10.56 6.41 -6.07
C TYR A 148 -11.66 7.40 -5.73
N TYR A 149 -11.53 8.12 -4.61
CA TYR A 149 -12.41 9.22 -4.24
C TYR A 149 -12.51 10.25 -5.35
N ASN A 150 -11.41 10.67 -5.97
CA ASN A 150 -11.47 11.67 -7.05
C ASN A 150 -11.87 11.11 -8.43
N SER A 151 -12.15 9.81 -8.54
CA SER A 151 -12.49 9.17 -9.81
C SER A 151 -13.98 9.26 -10.16
N GLY A 152 -14.31 8.97 -11.42
CA GLY A 152 -15.69 8.72 -11.87
C GLY A 152 -16.19 7.29 -11.56
N LEU A 153 -15.36 6.45 -10.93
CA LEU A 153 -15.69 5.05 -10.61
C LEU A 153 -16.33 4.89 -9.23
N VAL A 154 -16.05 5.81 -8.30
CA VAL A 154 -16.59 5.78 -6.94
C VAL A 154 -18.05 6.21 -6.87
N SER A 155 -18.82 5.59 -5.97
CA SER A 155 -20.18 6.00 -5.63
C SER A 155 -20.23 7.00 -4.47
N GLU A 156 -21.36 7.69 -4.30
CA GLU A 156 -21.55 8.64 -3.19
C GLU A 156 -21.46 8.00 -1.80
N ASN A 157 -21.90 6.75 -1.65
CA ASN A 157 -21.78 6.03 -0.39
C ASN A 157 -20.32 5.69 -0.08
N GLU A 158 -19.56 5.28 -1.10
CA GLU A 158 -18.13 5.00 -0.96
C GLU A 158 -17.34 6.27 -0.68
N ARG A 159 -17.69 7.41 -1.30
CA ARG A 159 -17.11 8.73 -0.97
C ARG A 159 -17.23 9.03 0.51
N LYS A 160 -18.45 8.97 1.06
CA LYS A 160 -18.70 9.22 2.50
C LYS A 160 -17.86 8.28 3.36
N ARG A 161 -17.82 7.00 2.98
CA ARG A 161 -17.07 6.00 3.74
C ARG A 161 -15.56 6.22 3.70
N ILE A 162 -15.00 6.64 2.56
CA ILE A 162 -13.58 7.01 2.44
C ILE A 162 -13.26 8.19 3.37
N VAL A 163 -14.11 9.21 3.42
CA VAL A 163 -13.91 10.35 4.34
C VAL A 163 -13.82 9.87 5.79
N GLU A 164 -14.76 9.04 6.23
CA GLU A 164 -14.75 8.47 7.58
C GLU A 164 -13.46 7.70 7.89
N LEU A 165 -13.04 6.81 6.98
CA LEU A 165 -11.87 5.95 7.18
C LEU A 165 -10.57 6.79 7.23
N VAL A 166 -10.42 7.80 6.37
CA VAL A 166 -9.25 8.69 6.36
C VAL A 166 -9.20 9.54 7.62
N VAL A 167 -10.33 10.06 8.09
CA VAL A 167 -10.40 10.81 9.36
C VAL A 167 -10.00 9.93 10.53
N MET A 168 -10.48 8.67 10.58
CA MET A 168 -10.07 7.74 11.65
C MET A 168 -8.56 7.50 11.65
N LEU A 169 -7.92 7.37 10.48
CA LEU A 169 -6.46 7.26 10.38
C LEU A 169 -5.76 8.52 10.89
N ALA A 170 -6.24 9.71 10.53
CA ALA A 170 -5.68 10.98 10.99
C ALA A 170 -5.81 11.15 12.52
N GLU A 171 -6.98 10.89 13.10
CA GLU A 171 -7.23 10.90 14.54
C GLU A 171 -6.33 9.91 15.29
N ARG A 172 -6.17 8.70 14.75
CA ARG A 172 -5.25 7.70 15.30
C ARG A 172 -3.81 8.19 15.29
N SER A 173 -3.40 8.80 14.18
CA SER A 173 -2.04 9.31 14.01
C SER A 173 -1.75 10.46 14.96
N GLU A 174 -2.67 11.41 15.12
CA GLU A 174 -2.55 12.49 16.09
C GLU A 174 -2.40 11.94 17.52
N LYS A 175 -3.23 10.95 17.88
CA LYS A 175 -3.23 10.37 19.21
C LYS A 175 -1.97 9.57 19.52
N GLU A 176 -1.44 8.82 18.56
CA GLU A 176 -0.43 7.80 18.81
C GLU A 176 0.97 8.12 18.31
N VAL A 177 1.13 9.04 17.34
CA VAL A 177 2.45 9.44 16.82
C VAL A 177 3.08 10.47 17.78
N VAL A 178 3.36 10.01 18.99
CA VAL A 178 3.90 10.80 20.11
C VAL A 178 5.18 10.16 20.64
N PRO A 179 6.04 10.91 21.37
CA PRO A 179 7.30 10.38 21.90
C PRO A 179 7.14 9.11 22.74
N GLU A 180 6.07 9.02 23.54
CA GLU A 180 5.76 7.89 24.42
C GLU A 180 5.56 6.57 23.67
N ASN A 181 5.15 6.66 22.41
CA ASN A 181 4.93 5.52 21.51
C ASN A 181 6.07 5.36 20.49
N ASP A 182 7.23 5.97 20.72
CA ASP A 182 8.33 6.07 19.75
C ASP A 182 7.86 6.59 18.38
N TYR A 183 6.90 7.52 18.38
CA TYR A 183 6.29 8.09 17.17
C TYR A 183 5.67 7.03 16.23
N CYS A 184 5.16 5.93 16.79
CA CYS A 184 4.50 4.86 16.06
C CYS A 184 2.98 4.92 16.23
N ILE A 185 2.24 4.55 15.19
CA ILE A 185 0.90 3.97 15.42
C ILE A 185 1.11 2.58 16.03
N LEU A 186 0.63 2.35 17.25
CA LEU A 186 0.93 1.10 17.98
C LEU A 186 0.31 -0.10 17.25
N THR A 187 1.00 -1.25 17.24
CA THR A 187 0.51 -2.50 16.66
C THR A 187 -0.76 -2.99 17.38
N LEU A 188 -1.51 -3.94 16.81
CA LEU A 188 -2.79 -4.39 17.41
C LEU A 188 -2.66 -4.94 18.84
N ASP A 189 -1.49 -5.45 19.21
CA ASP A 189 -1.12 -5.90 20.56
C ASP A 189 -0.61 -4.77 21.48
N GLY A 190 -0.60 -3.52 21.00
CA GLY A 190 -0.36 -2.32 21.80
C GLY A 190 1.11 -1.84 21.87
N TYR A 191 2.01 -2.41 21.07
CA TYR A 191 3.44 -2.09 21.13
C TYR A 191 3.92 -1.19 19.97
N PRO A 192 4.96 -0.36 20.17
CA PRO A 192 5.59 0.32 19.07
C PRO A 192 6.31 -0.69 18.17
N ASN A 193 6.35 -0.40 16.87
CA ASN A 193 7.13 -1.17 15.91
C ASN A 193 7.74 -0.22 14.90
N ILE A 194 9.03 -0.42 14.59
CA ILE A 194 9.73 0.41 13.61
C ILE A 194 8.96 0.51 12.29
N LEU A 195 8.25 -0.52 11.85
CA LEU A 195 7.49 -0.48 10.60
C LEU A 195 6.30 0.51 10.63
N ASN A 196 5.76 0.82 11.80
CA ASN A 196 4.65 1.76 12.00
C ASN A 196 5.11 3.17 12.41
N LYS A 197 6.42 3.43 12.47
CA LYS A 197 6.98 4.72 12.88
C LYS A 197 6.72 5.80 11.82
N LEU A 198 6.24 6.98 12.22
CA LEU A 198 5.86 8.05 11.29
C LEU A 198 6.66 9.35 11.46
N ALA A 199 7.46 9.47 12.52
CA ALA A 199 8.43 10.55 12.71
C ALA A 199 9.81 10.01 13.13
N ASN A 200 10.86 10.82 12.96
CA ASN A 200 12.26 10.38 13.11
C ASN A 200 12.62 9.22 12.17
N VAL A 201 12.27 9.40 10.90
CA VAL A 201 12.38 8.38 9.85
C VAL A 201 13.38 8.81 8.76
N PRO A 202 13.83 7.89 7.89
CA PRO A 202 14.64 8.24 6.72
C PRO A 202 13.97 9.30 5.81
N PRO A 203 14.76 10.07 5.03
CA PRO A 203 14.27 11.14 4.16
C PRO A 203 13.06 10.75 3.29
N HIS A 204 13.13 9.60 2.62
CA HIS A 204 12.13 9.12 1.67
C HIS A 204 10.79 8.70 2.29
N GLU A 205 10.69 8.67 3.62
CA GLU A 205 9.48 8.26 4.35
C GLU A 205 8.83 9.41 5.14
N ILE A 206 9.49 10.58 5.24
CA ILE A 206 9.11 11.64 6.17
C ILE A 206 7.75 12.28 5.87
N LEU A 207 7.28 12.17 4.63
CA LEU A 207 6.03 12.78 4.17
C LEU A 207 4.78 11.94 4.51
N ARG A 208 4.94 10.70 5.01
CA ARG A 208 3.81 9.76 5.19
C ARG A 208 2.77 10.28 6.18
N LEU A 209 3.18 10.88 7.30
CA LEU A 209 2.26 11.48 8.25
C LEU A 209 1.52 12.68 7.66
N LEU A 210 2.22 13.48 6.85
CA LEU A 210 1.65 14.67 6.22
C LEU A 210 0.56 14.28 5.23
N MET A 211 0.74 13.18 4.49
CA MET A 211 -0.32 12.64 3.61
C MET A 211 -1.62 12.39 4.38
N PHE A 212 -1.55 11.92 5.63
CA PHE A 212 -2.74 11.61 6.42
C PHE A 212 -3.51 12.88 6.79
N TYR A 213 -2.81 13.88 7.32
CA TYR A 213 -3.42 15.16 7.70
C TYR A 213 -3.88 15.98 6.49
N SER A 214 -3.08 16.07 5.43
CA SER A 214 -3.45 16.82 4.22
C SER A 214 -4.66 16.22 3.52
N THR A 215 -4.74 14.89 3.44
CA THR A 215 -5.89 14.20 2.84
C THR A 215 -7.14 14.37 3.71
N ALA A 216 -7.01 14.23 5.04
CA ALA A 216 -8.12 14.47 5.95
C ALA A 216 -8.66 15.91 5.85
N TYR A 217 -7.78 16.91 5.76
CA TYR A 217 -8.17 18.30 5.50
C TYR A 217 -8.88 18.44 4.15
N ALA A 218 -8.29 17.95 3.06
CA ALA A 218 -8.86 18.08 1.72
C ALA A 218 -10.24 17.44 1.57
N LEU A 219 -10.50 16.34 2.29
CA LEU A 219 -11.79 15.65 2.27
C LEU A 219 -12.86 16.28 3.17
N THR A 220 -12.47 17.00 4.23
CA THR A 220 -13.41 17.47 5.26
C THR A 220 -13.53 18.98 5.37
N GLY A 221 -12.53 19.73 4.93
CA GLY A 221 -12.38 21.16 5.23
C GLY A 221 -12.13 21.47 6.71
N ASN A 222 -11.84 20.47 7.55
CA ASN A 222 -11.60 20.70 8.97
C ASN A 222 -10.18 21.27 9.21
N GLU A 223 -10.13 22.55 9.59
CA GLU A 223 -8.91 23.31 9.87
C GLU A 223 -7.96 22.67 10.88
N HIS A 224 -8.46 21.82 11.78
CA HIS A 224 -7.63 21.06 12.72
C HIS A 224 -6.55 20.25 11.99
N TRP A 225 -6.94 19.52 10.93
CA TRP A 225 -6.01 18.72 10.13
C TRP A 225 -5.00 19.59 9.38
N LYS A 226 -5.45 20.77 8.93
CA LYS A 226 -4.56 21.74 8.28
C LYS A 226 -3.50 22.26 9.24
N GLN A 227 -3.86 22.57 10.48
CA GLN A 227 -2.93 23.05 11.50
C GLN A 227 -1.86 22.01 11.84
N LEU A 228 -2.24 20.73 11.96
CA LEU A 228 -1.30 19.64 12.17
C LEU A 228 -0.34 19.46 10.98
N TYR A 229 -0.83 19.59 9.74
CA TYR A 229 0.00 19.58 8.54
C TYR A 229 0.98 20.77 8.50
N ASP A 230 0.49 21.99 8.70
CA ASP A 230 1.26 23.23 8.63
C ASP A 230 2.40 23.25 9.67
N ALA A 231 2.17 22.65 10.85
CA ALA A 231 3.19 22.53 11.89
C ALA A 231 4.37 21.62 11.50
N LEU A 232 4.17 20.71 10.54
CA LEU A 232 5.14 19.66 10.19
C LEU A 232 5.81 19.86 8.83
N ILE A 233 5.19 20.60 7.91
CA ILE A 233 5.63 20.65 6.51
C ILE A 233 7.02 21.23 6.31
N GLU A 234 7.35 22.34 6.96
CA GLU A 234 8.64 23.00 6.79
C GLU A 234 9.85 22.12 7.18
N PRO A 235 9.90 21.49 8.37
CA PRO A 235 10.97 20.55 8.66
C PRO A 235 10.90 19.28 7.81
N ALA A 236 9.70 18.78 7.47
CA ALA A 236 9.55 17.56 6.69
C ALA A 236 10.06 17.71 5.25
N ILE A 237 9.79 18.83 4.58
CA ILE A 237 10.21 19.05 3.20
C ILE A 237 11.73 19.25 3.09
N ARG A 238 12.35 19.90 4.09
CA ARG A 238 13.81 19.96 4.19
C ARG A 238 14.42 18.57 4.37
N ARG A 239 13.85 17.76 5.26
CA ARG A 239 14.29 16.38 5.49
C ARG A 239 14.08 15.50 4.25
N ALA A 240 12.99 15.70 3.50
CA ALA A 240 12.71 14.97 2.26
C ALA A 240 13.74 15.27 1.15
N ALA A 241 14.32 16.48 1.15
CA ALA A 241 15.35 16.89 0.19
C ALA A 241 16.75 16.34 0.52
N GLU A 242 16.96 15.72 1.68
CA GLU A 242 18.27 15.21 2.07
C GLU A 242 18.70 14.01 1.21
N PRO A 243 20.00 13.93 0.84
CA PRO A 243 20.50 12.86 0.00
C PRO A 243 20.45 11.49 0.69
N LYS A 244 20.26 10.44 -0.11
CA LYS A 244 20.36 9.03 0.30
C LYS A 244 21.14 8.28 -0.77
N GLU A 245 22.13 7.50 -0.34
CA GLU A 245 23.06 6.81 -1.25
C GLU A 245 22.52 5.48 -1.77
N ASN A 246 21.84 4.71 -0.92
CA ASN A 246 21.39 3.36 -1.25
C ASN A 246 19.88 3.34 -1.46
N TRP A 247 19.44 3.17 -2.70
CA TRP A 247 18.03 3.06 -3.06
C TRP A 247 17.68 1.64 -3.49
N ASN A 248 16.45 1.22 -3.19
CA ASN A 248 15.78 0.14 -3.91
C ASN A 248 14.55 0.69 -4.69
N HIS A 249 14.08 -0.07 -5.67
CA HIS A 249 12.98 0.35 -6.55
C HIS A 249 11.64 0.57 -5.82
N PHE A 250 11.40 -0.15 -4.71
CA PHE A 250 10.19 0.03 -3.91
C PHE A 250 10.21 1.36 -3.16
N GLU A 251 11.34 1.73 -2.53
CA GLU A 251 11.51 3.01 -1.84
C GLU A 251 11.27 4.20 -2.77
N LEU A 252 11.82 4.14 -3.99
CA LEU A 252 11.70 5.20 -4.99
C LEU A 252 10.23 5.42 -5.40
N SER A 253 9.52 4.33 -5.69
CA SER A 253 8.11 4.38 -6.11
C SER A 253 7.24 4.95 -4.98
N GLN A 254 7.46 4.49 -3.75
CA GLN A 254 6.76 4.98 -2.55
C GLN A 254 7.00 6.47 -2.32
N PHE A 255 8.24 6.93 -2.52
CA PHE A 255 8.59 8.32 -2.28
C PHE A 255 7.99 9.25 -3.34
N LEU A 256 8.06 8.85 -4.62
CA LEU A 256 7.41 9.59 -5.71
C LEU A 256 5.90 9.71 -5.51
N ILE A 257 5.24 8.66 -5.03
CA ILE A 257 3.81 8.70 -4.67
C ILE A 257 3.54 9.70 -3.53
N SER A 258 4.38 9.68 -2.50
CA SER A 258 4.24 10.59 -1.35
C SER A 258 4.40 12.06 -1.78
N LEU A 259 5.41 12.34 -2.61
CA LEU A 259 5.66 13.66 -3.19
C LEU A 259 4.52 14.12 -4.09
N ALA A 260 4.02 13.23 -4.96
CA ALA A 260 2.93 13.54 -5.87
C ALA A 260 1.65 13.90 -5.11
N LEU A 261 1.25 13.09 -4.12
CA LEU A 261 0.06 13.38 -3.32
C LEU A 261 0.21 14.68 -2.52
N CYS A 262 1.35 14.87 -1.85
CA CYS A 262 1.58 16.09 -1.08
C CYS A 262 1.55 17.33 -1.98
N ASN A 263 2.14 17.28 -3.17
CA ASN A 263 2.12 18.39 -4.12
C ASN A 263 0.74 18.63 -4.75
N GLU A 264 -0.06 17.58 -4.94
CA GLU A 264 -1.44 17.74 -5.42
C GLU A 264 -2.30 18.48 -4.39
N LEU A 265 -2.12 18.17 -3.10
CA LEU A 265 -2.89 18.73 -1.99
C LEU A 265 -2.37 20.09 -1.51
N ASP A 266 -1.07 20.33 -1.62
CA ASP A 266 -0.41 21.60 -1.31
C ASP A 266 0.73 21.85 -2.32
N PRO A 267 0.43 22.49 -3.47
CA PRO A 267 1.41 22.72 -4.53
C PRO A 267 2.59 23.58 -4.08
N ARG A 268 3.80 23.01 -4.16
CA ARG A 268 5.05 23.69 -3.76
C ARG A 268 6.17 23.42 -4.76
N PRO A 269 7.01 24.42 -5.09
CA PRO A 269 8.14 24.21 -6.00
C PRO A 269 9.13 23.15 -5.48
N GLU A 270 9.33 23.06 -4.17
CA GLU A 270 10.24 22.10 -3.53
C GLU A 270 9.82 20.65 -3.80
N PHE A 271 8.52 20.34 -3.77
CA PHE A 271 8.06 18.98 -4.10
C PHE A 271 8.37 18.62 -5.55
N VAL A 272 8.26 19.58 -6.48
CA VAL A 272 8.59 19.38 -7.88
C VAL A 272 10.10 19.16 -8.08
N GLU A 273 10.92 19.93 -7.36
CA GLU A 273 12.39 19.81 -7.41
C GLU A 273 12.88 18.46 -6.85
N ILE A 274 12.35 18.06 -5.68
CA ILE A 274 12.65 16.75 -5.09
C ILE A 274 12.18 15.64 -6.04
N SER A 275 10.94 15.73 -6.55
CA SER A 275 10.40 14.73 -7.48
C SER A 275 11.25 14.59 -8.74
N ARG A 276 11.75 15.69 -9.32
CA ARG A 276 12.64 15.66 -10.48
C ARG A 276 13.94 14.92 -10.17
N THR A 277 14.51 15.16 -8.99
CA THR A 277 15.73 14.50 -8.53
C THR A 277 15.51 13.00 -8.36
N ILE A 278 14.45 12.61 -7.65
CA ILE A 278 14.11 11.21 -7.40
C ILE A 278 13.72 10.49 -8.70
N ALA A 279 13.01 11.16 -9.61
CA ALA A 279 12.68 10.61 -10.93
C ALA A 279 13.95 10.34 -11.76
N GLY A 280 14.93 11.25 -11.76
CA GLY A 280 16.22 11.03 -12.43
C GLY A 280 16.99 9.84 -11.87
N ILE A 281 17.00 9.67 -10.54
CA ILE A 281 17.58 8.48 -9.88
C ILE A 281 16.83 7.21 -10.30
N THR A 282 15.50 7.27 -10.31
CA THR A 282 14.63 6.15 -10.67
C THR A 282 14.84 5.71 -12.12
N GLU A 283 14.86 6.66 -13.05
CA GLU A 283 15.12 6.42 -14.48
C GLU A 283 16.50 5.80 -14.67
N LYS A 284 17.53 6.37 -14.04
CA LYS A 284 18.89 5.80 -14.08
C LYS A 284 18.92 4.36 -13.59
N MET A 285 18.34 4.07 -12.43
CA MET A 285 18.29 2.71 -11.90
C MET A 285 17.48 1.75 -12.79
N LEU A 286 16.36 2.22 -13.34
CA LEU A 286 15.55 1.43 -14.26
C LEU A 286 16.36 1.07 -15.52
N CYS A 287 16.96 2.06 -16.18
CA CYS A 287 17.68 1.84 -17.44
C CYS A 287 19.01 1.09 -17.27
N GLU A 288 19.77 1.36 -16.22
CA GLU A 288 21.11 0.78 -16.04
C GLU A 288 21.10 -0.60 -15.37
N LYS A 289 20.08 -0.89 -14.55
CA LYS A 289 20.03 -2.12 -13.74
C LYS A 289 18.85 -3.00 -14.09
N TYR A 290 17.62 -2.51 -13.92
CA TYR A 290 16.45 -3.37 -13.94
C TYR A 290 15.98 -3.75 -15.35
N LEU A 291 15.95 -2.80 -16.28
CA LEU A 291 15.46 -3.04 -17.64
C LEU A 291 16.33 -4.06 -18.39
N PRO A 292 17.69 -4.01 -18.35
CA PRO A 292 18.51 -5.04 -18.96
C PRO A 292 18.27 -6.44 -18.39
N GLU A 293 18.05 -6.56 -17.08
CA GLU A 293 17.71 -7.83 -16.43
C GLU A 293 16.33 -8.34 -16.88
N LEU A 294 15.33 -7.45 -16.97
CA LEU A 294 13.97 -7.77 -17.39
C LEU A 294 13.88 -8.16 -18.87
N GLU A 295 14.64 -7.49 -19.75
CA GLU A 295 14.69 -7.81 -21.18
C GLU A 295 15.34 -9.17 -21.47
N GLN A 296 16.23 -9.62 -20.59
CA GLN A 296 16.86 -10.94 -20.66
C GLN A 296 16.05 -12.04 -19.96
N TRP A 297 14.96 -11.68 -19.26
CA TRP A 297 14.15 -12.64 -18.53
C TRP A 297 13.39 -13.57 -19.49
N THR A 298 13.68 -14.87 -19.41
CA THR A 298 13.03 -15.93 -20.19
C THR A 298 12.11 -16.82 -19.34
N GLY A 299 11.95 -16.49 -18.07
CA GLY A 299 11.07 -17.22 -17.16
C GLY A 299 9.60 -16.88 -17.35
N SER A 300 8.75 -17.49 -16.51
CA SER A 300 7.30 -17.26 -16.53
C SER A 300 6.91 -16.35 -15.37
N TRP A 301 6.12 -15.32 -15.65
CA TRP A 301 5.42 -14.52 -14.65
C TRP A 301 4.18 -15.22 -14.08
N TYR A 302 3.82 -16.39 -14.62
CA TYR A 302 2.63 -17.18 -14.27
C TYR A 302 2.98 -18.43 -13.43
N CYS A 303 4.15 -18.50 -12.82
CA CYS A 303 4.53 -19.65 -11.99
C CYS A 303 4.00 -19.49 -10.56
N PRO A 304 3.34 -20.52 -9.98
CA PRO A 304 3.07 -20.54 -8.56
C PRO A 304 4.37 -20.48 -7.75
N ALA A 305 4.34 -19.71 -6.67
CA ALA A 305 5.47 -19.66 -5.75
C ALA A 305 5.51 -20.94 -4.91
N ARG A 306 6.71 -21.32 -4.47
CA ARG A 306 6.84 -22.40 -3.49
C ARG A 306 6.25 -21.94 -2.15
N PRO A 307 5.32 -22.68 -1.55
CA PRO A 307 4.75 -22.34 -0.25
C PRO A 307 5.84 -22.06 0.78
N TRP A 308 5.67 -21.00 1.57
CA TRP A 308 6.56 -20.68 2.69
C TRP A 308 6.71 -21.84 3.69
N ARG A 309 5.67 -22.68 3.78
CA ARG A 309 5.62 -23.92 4.57
C ARG A 309 6.64 -24.96 4.14
N GLU A 310 7.04 -24.94 2.87
CA GLU A 310 8.04 -25.85 2.30
C GLU A 310 9.47 -25.28 2.38
N SER A 311 9.64 -24.11 3.01
CA SER A 311 10.95 -23.52 3.20
C SER A 311 11.80 -24.37 4.14
N ARG A 312 12.84 -25.00 3.57
CA ARG A 312 13.85 -25.75 4.33
C ARG A 312 14.83 -24.86 5.11
N ARG A 313 14.67 -23.54 5.04
CA ARG A 313 15.56 -22.53 5.64
C ARG A 313 14.81 -21.59 6.61
N MET A 314 13.90 -22.14 7.42
CA MET A 314 13.35 -21.37 8.54
C MET A 314 14.30 -21.45 9.73
N HIS A 315 14.90 -20.31 10.09
CA HIS A 315 15.69 -20.17 11.29
C HIS A 315 14.84 -19.42 12.33
N VAL A 316 14.43 -20.14 13.39
CA VAL A 316 13.79 -19.48 14.53
C VAL A 316 14.90 -18.78 15.31
N MET A 317 14.92 -17.46 15.22
CA MET A 317 15.80 -16.62 16.02
C MET A 317 14.99 -16.07 17.18
N GLN A 318 15.42 -16.38 18.41
CA GLN A 318 14.92 -15.66 19.58
C GLN A 318 15.41 -14.22 19.44
N ALA A 319 14.49 -13.26 19.30
CA ALA A 319 14.86 -11.85 19.40
C ALA A 319 15.49 -11.67 20.79
N ALA A 320 16.73 -11.18 20.84
CA ALA A 320 17.31 -10.76 22.11
C ALA A 320 16.35 -9.73 22.70
N ASN A 321 15.85 -10.02 23.91
CA ASN A 321 14.84 -9.23 24.61
C ASN A 321 15.12 -7.72 24.44
N GLY A 322 14.13 -7.01 23.89
CA GLY A 322 14.09 -5.54 23.91
C GLY A 322 13.72 -5.03 25.29
#